data_AF-A0A2M9GM61-F1
#
_entry.id   AF-A0A2M9GM61-F1
#
_cell.length_a   1.000
_cell.length_b   1.000
_cell.length_c   1.000
_cell.angle_alpha   90.00
_cell.angle_beta   90.00
_cell.angle_gamma   90.00
#
_symmetry.space_group_name_H-M   'P 1'
#
loop_
_entity.id
_entity.type
_entity.pdbx_description
1 polymer ?
#
loop_
_entity_poly.entity_id
_entity_poly.type
_entity_poly.pdbx_seq_one_letter_code
_entity_poly.pdbx_strand_id
1 'polypeptide(L)'
;MSKNVQFILNDQEKPVFAVLPYQAYLDLIKDKDIPEELTVASSLISSDGLKIRLPYGGPGAEIDLIRLVDYCRRSATVSMSINARQQTLDKFSSNQMGSLEYLLRTQFLPKDSPYKNTMQATSEVVDALEQTGIFRRSKREFPGYYRPVLSIDYLPDQGDEFMSGRKLPLFNKIDVHHWIPVKER
;
A
#
# COMPACT_ATOMS: atom_id res chain seq x y z
N MET A 1 -24.56 -3.33 33.08
CA MET A 1 -23.09 -3.41 32.90
C MET A 1 -22.56 -2.01 32.67
N SER A 2 -21.56 -1.59 33.45
CA SER A 2 -20.93 -0.27 33.35
C SER A 2 -20.36 -0.07 31.95
N LYS A 3 -20.99 0.75 31.12
CA LYS A 3 -20.41 1.16 29.84
C LYS A 3 -19.40 2.26 30.18
N ASN A 4 -18.10 1.98 30.02
CA ASN A 4 -17.01 2.95 30.10
C ASN A 4 -17.16 3.97 28.96
N VAL A 5 -18.16 4.83 29.04
CA VAL A 5 -18.38 5.92 28.09
C VAL A 5 -17.79 7.17 28.69
N GLN A 6 -16.82 7.76 28.00
CA GLN A 6 -16.26 9.05 28.36
C GLN A 6 -16.88 10.12 27.47
N PHE A 7 -17.36 11.22 28.05
CA PHE A 7 -17.86 12.35 27.30
C PHE A 7 -16.81 13.45 27.21
N ILE A 8 -16.68 14.04 26.02
CA ILE A 8 -15.93 15.28 25.80
C ILE A 8 -16.97 16.39 25.75
N LEU A 9 -16.82 17.37 26.64
CA LEU A 9 -17.76 18.48 26.81
C LEU A 9 -17.26 19.70 26.04
N ASN A 10 -18.18 20.58 25.64
CA ASN A 10 -17.85 21.92 25.15
C ASN A 10 -17.73 22.93 26.30
N ASP A 11 -17.46 24.19 25.97
CA ASP A 11 -17.29 25.30 26.93
C ASP A 11 -18.54 25.61 27.78
N GLN A 12 -19.69 25.01 27.46
CA GLN A 12 -20.95 25.11 28.22
C GLN A 12 -21.24 23.83 29.01
N GLU A 13 -20.25 22.96 29.20
CA GLU A 13 -20.36 21.65 29.87
C GLU A 13 -21.35 20.69 29.18
N LYS A 14 -21.70 20.93 27.92
CA LYS A 14 -22.58 20.02 27.16
C LYS A 14 -21.75 18.95 26.44
N PRO A 15 -22.15 17.67 26.50
CA PRO A 15 -21.49 16.61 25.74
C PRO A 15 -21.55 16.88 24.24
N VAL A 16 -20.38 16.93 23.59
CA VAL A 16 -20.26 17.08 22.13
C VAL A 16 -19.69 15.83 21.46
N PHE A 17 -18.86 15.06 22.17
CA PHE A 17 -18.41 13.74 21.72
C PHE A 17 -18.54 12.72 22.84
N ALA A 18 -18.67 11.44 22.44
CA ALA A 18 -18.62 10.30 23.34
C ALA A 18 -17.56 9.31 22.84
N VAL A 19 -16.70 8.87 23.73
CA VAL A 19 -15.75 7.78 23.51
C VAL A 19 -16.37 6.54 24.15
N LEU A 20 -16.51 5.47 23.37
CA LEU A 20 -17.12 4.23 23.80
C LEU A 20 -16.28 3.03 23.35
N PRO A 21 -16.32 1.91 24.08
CA PRO A 21 -15.72 0.67 23.62
C PRO A 21 -16.30 0.27 22.26
N TYR A 22 -15.45 -0.22 21.36
CA TYR A 22 -15.83 -0.48 19.97
C TYR A 22 -17.02 -1.44 19.84
N GLN A 23 -17.09 -2.49 20.66
CA GLN A 23 -18.23 -3.40 20.66
C GLN A 23 -19.55 -2.70 21.02
N ALA A 24 -19.52 -1.75 21.94
CA ALA A 24 -20.70 -0.97 22.31
C ALA A 24 -21.14 -0.01 21.19
N TYR A 25 -20.21 0.44 20.34
CA TYR A 25 -20.52 1.19 19.13
C TYR A 25 -21.21 0.30 18.10
N LEU A 26 -20.67 -0.90 17.82
CA LEU A 26 -21.27 -1.87 16.90
C LEU A 26 -22.71 -2.21 17.29
N ASP A 27 -22.96 -2.44 18.59
CA ASP A 27 -24.31 -2.72 19.09
C ASP A 27 -25.28 -1.54 18.90
N LEU A 28 -24.79 -0.29 18.95
CA LEU A 28 -25.60 0.92 18.78
C LEU A 28 -26.01 1.19 17.32
N ILE A 29 -25.23 0.71 16.38
CA ILE A 29 -25.42 0.96 14.94
C ILE A 29 -26.00 -0.23 14.18
N LYS A 30 -26.17 -1.38 14.86
CA LYS A 30 -26.59 -2.66 14.28
C LYS A 30 -27.86 -2.61 13.43
N ASP A 31 -28.83 -1.76 13.80
CA ASP A 31 -30.14 -1.65 13.14
C ASP A 31 -30.35 -0.26 12.49
N LYS A 32 -29.28 0.47 12.23
CA LYS A 32 -29.33 1.78 11.58
C LYS A 32 -28.72 1.70 10.18
N ASP A 33 -29.37 2.32 9.21
CA ASP A 33 -28.74 2.66 7.92
C ASP A 33 -27.66 3.72 8.19
N ILE A 34 -26.43 3.24 8.40
CA ILE A 34 -25.28 4.12 8.52
C ILE A 34 -24.95 4.59 7.10
N PRO A 35 -24.84 5.91 6.85
CA PRO A 35 -24.35 6.41 5.57
C PRO A 35 -23.03 5.71 5.22
N GLU A 36 -22.90 5.16 4.01
CA GLU A 36 -21.68 4.45 3.54
C GLU A 36 -20.39 5.24 3.79
N GLU A 37 -20.47 6.58 3.87
CA GLU A 37 -19.36 7.48 4.18
C GLU A 37 -18.76 7.27 5.59
N LEU A 38 -19.49 6.67 6.53
CA LEU A 38 -19.03 6.42 7.91
C LEU A 38 -18.61 4.97 8.18
N THR A 39 -18.95 4.02 7.29
CA THR A 39 -18.74 2.58 7.49
C THR A 39 -17.63 1.95 6.68
N VAL A 40 -17.03 2.65 5.71
CA VAL A 40 -15.98 2.05 4.89
C VAL A 40 -14.69 2.79 5.17
N ALA A 41 -13.73 2.13 5.83
CA ALA A 41 -12.34 2.33 5.46
C ALA A 41 -12.28 1.99 3.97
N SER A 42 -12.55 2.98 3.10
CA SER A 42 -12.80 2.81 1.67
C SER A 42 -11.71 1.89 1.16
N SER A 43 -12.07 0.65 0.82
CA SER A 43 -11.09 -0.35 0.39
C SER A 43 -10.19 0.31 -0.63
N LEU A 44 -8.87 0.29 -0.40
CA LEU A 44 -7.96 0.87 -1.39
C LEU A 44 -7.97 0.03 -2.67
N ILE A 45 -8.43 -1.23 -2.58
CA ILE A 45 -8.58 -2.13 -3.71
C ILE A 45 -9.82 -1.73 -4.51
N SER A 46 -9.67 -1.57 -5.81
CA SER A 46 -10.78 -1.34 -6.74
C SER A 46 -11.77 -2.50 -6.74
N SER A 47 -13.01 -2.24 -7.15
CA SER A 47 -14.07 -3.26 -7.19
C SER A 47 -13.76 -4.45 -8.10
N ASP A 48 -12.95 -4.26 -9.15
CA ASP A 48 -12.46 -5.31 -10.03
C ASP A 48 -11.24 -6.07 -9.48
N GLY A 49 -10.69 -5.64 -8.33
CA GLY A 49 -9.52 -6.24 -7.72
C GLY A 49 -8.22 -6.04 -8.50
N LEU A 50 -8.17 -5.13 -9.46
CA LEU A 50 -7.02 -4.94 -10.36
C LEU A 50 -6.13 -3.75 -9.98
N LYS A 51 -6.61 -2.88 -9.09
CA LYS A 51 -5.91 -1.64 -8.72
C LYS A 51 -5.93 -1.41 -7.23
N ILE A 52 -4.88 -0.77 -6.72
CA ILE A 52 -4.81 -0.28 -5.34
C ILE A 52 -4.57 1.23 -5.36
N ARG A 53 -5.52 2.01 -4.87
CA ARG A 53 -5.42 3.47 -4.78
C ARG A 53 -4.28 3.88 -3.84
N LEU A 54 -3.50 4.88 -4.24
CA LEU A 54 -2.45 5.49 -3.43
C LEU A 54 -2.97 6.78 -2.77
N PRO A 55 -3.37 6.77 -1.49
CA PRO A 55 -4.09 7.88 -0.87
C PRO A 55 -3.33 9.21 -0.85
N TYR A 56 -1.99 9.15 -0.85
CA TYR A 56 -1.11 10.33 -0.82
C TYR A 56 -0.32 10.54 -2.14
N GLY A 57 -0.70 9.85 -3.21
CA GLY A 57 -0.03 9.93 -4.52
C GLY A 57 -0.58 11.01 -5.47
N GLY A 58 -1.67 11.69 -5.07
CA GLY A 58 -2.41 12.63 -5.90
C GLY A 58 -3.52 11.97 -6.74
N PRO A 59 -4.28 12.78 -7.51
CA PRO A 59 -5.37 12.27 -8.34
C PRO A 59 -4.91 11.19 -9.32
N GLY A 60 -5.62 10.05 -9.36
CA GLY A 60 -5.33 8.95 -10.28
C GLY A 60 -4.07 8.13 -9.95
N ALA A 61 -3.42 8.36 -8.80
CA ALA A 61 -2.30 7.55 -8.37
C ALA A 61 -2.77 6.20 -7.85
N GLU A 62 -2.32 5.12 -8.49
CA GLU A 62 -2.75 3.76 -8.20
C GLU A 62 -1.65 2.75 -8.59
N ILE A 63 -1.62 1.64 -7.85
CA ILE A 63 -0.88 0.46 -8.23
C ILE A 63 -1.75 -0.32 -9.20
N ASP A 64 -1.29 -0.49 -10.43
CA ASP A 64 -1.84 -1.47 -11.36
C ASP A 64 -1.28 -2.86 -10.98
N LEU A 65 -2.14 -3.73 -10.44
CA LEU A 65 -1.73 -5.05 -9.95
C LEU A 65 -1.27 -5.98 -11.07
N ILE A 66 -1.84 -5.87 -12.27
CA ILE A 66 -1.38 -6.68 -13.41
C ILE A 66 0.05 -6.29 -13.76
N ARG A 67 0.37 -4.99 -13.80
CA ARG A 67 1.73 -4.50 -14.06
C ARG A 67 2.70 -4.92 -12.95
N LEU A 68 2.30 -4.83 -11.69
CA LEU A 68 3.14 -5.22 -10.55
C LEU A 68 3.42 -6.72 -10.52
N VAL A 69 2.40 -7.56 -10.72
CA VAL A 69 2.55 -9.01 -10.70
C VAL A 69 3.33 -9.51 -11.91
N ASP A 70 3.04 -8.99 -13.12
CA ASP A 70 3.84 -9.27 -14.32
C ASP A 70 5.32 -8.93 -14.09
N TYR A 71 5.60 -7.80 -13.45
CA TYR A 71 6.95 -7.41 -13.09
C TYR A 71 7.60 -8.45 -12.18
N CYS A 72 6.99 -8.74 -11.01
CA CYS A 72 7.54 -9.70 -10.05
C CYS A 72 7.81 -11.08 -10.65
N ARG A 73 6.93 -11.55 -11.55
CA ARG A 73 7.12 -12.81 -12.29
C ARG A 73 8.34 -12.76 -13.20
N ARG A 74 8.46 -11.72 -14.03
CA ARG A 74 9.54 -11.61 -15.03
C ARG A 74 10.90 -11.31 -14.41
N SER A 75 10.95 -10.57 -13.31
CA SER A 75 12.19 -10.25 -12.59
C SER A 75 12.59 -11.30 -11.56
N ALA A 76 11.77 -12.34 -11.37
CA ALA A 76 11.89 -13.29 -10.26
C ALA A 76 12.01 -12.58 -8.89
N THR A 77 11.27 -11.48 -8.71
CA THR A 77 11.27 -10.73 -7.45
C THR A 77 10.63 -11.56 -6.35
N VAL A 78 11.41 -11.89 -5.33
CA VAL A 78 10.94 -12.67 -4.18
C VAL A 78 10.38 -11.78 -3.08
N SER A 79 10.99 -10.60 -2.87
CA SER A 79 10.62 -9.71 -1.78
C SER A 79 11.07 -8.28 -2.05
N MET A 80 10.31 -7.31 -1.54
CA MET A 80 10.64 -5.89 -1.57
C MET A 80 10.64 -5.35 -0.14
N SER A 81 11.68 -4.61 0.24
CA SER A 81 11.72 -3.95 1.54
C SER A 81 10.62 -2.88 1.62
N ILE A 82 9.97 -2.79 2.78
CA ILE A 82 9.00 -1.75 3.12
C ILE A 82 9.65 -0.78 4.08
N ASN A 83 9.55 0.49 3.75
CA ASN A 83 9.93 1.64 4.56
C ASN A 83 11.43 1.78 4.84
N ALA A 84 12.16 2.17 3.78
CA ALA A 84 13.57 2.50 3.83
C ALA A 84 13.81 4.02 3.93
N ARG A 85 13.46 4.62 5.08
CA ARG A 85 13.72 6.02 5.47
C ARG A 85 13.05 7.11 4.60
N GLN A 86 12.70 8.22 5.24
CA GLN A 86 12.24 9.43 4.55
C GLN A 86 13.45 10.12 3.90
N GLN A 87 13.59 9.95 2.60
CA GLN A 87 14.57 10.66 1.78
C GLN A 87 13.99 10.98 0.41
N THR A 88 14.58 11.95 -0.28
CA THR A 88 14.21 12.30 -1.65
C THR A 88 14.65 11.21 -2.63
N LEU A 89 13.99 11.09 -3.77
CA LEU A 89 14.18 9.96 -4.71
C LEU A 89 15.63 9.89 -5.24
N ASP A 90 16.28 11.04 -5.44
CA ASP A 90 17.67 11.18 -5.87
C ASP A 90 18.69 10.66 -4.83
N LYS A 91 18.28 10.49 -3.57
CA LYS A 91 19.12 9.99 -2.47
C LYS A 91 19.01 8.48 -2.26
N PHE A 92 18.19 7.78 -3.03
CA PHE A 92 18.11 6.33 -2.94
C PHE A 92 19.44 5.72 -3.40
N SER A 93 20.13 5.06 -2.48
CA SER A 93 21.34 4.31 -2.82
C SER A 93 20.99 3.02 -3.56
N SER A 94 21.96 2.43 -4.26
CA SER A 94 21.74 1.23 -5.10
C SER A 94 21.10 0.05 -4.37
N ASN A 95 21.43 -0.14 -3.10
CA ASN A 95 20.83 -1.16 -2.22
C ASN A 95 19.38 -0.88 -1.81
N GLN A 96 18.89 0.34 -1.97
CA GLN A 96 17.52 0.74 -1.67
C GLN A 96 16.63 0.77 -2.92
N MET A 97 17.23 0.60 -4.11
CA MET A 97 16.48 0.57 -5.35
C MET A 97 15.42 -0.52 -5.28
N GLY A 98 15.73 -1.76 -4.85
CA GLY A 98 14.77 -2.88 -4.70
C GLY A 98 13.63 -2.74 -3.67
N SER A 99 13.32 -1.54 -3.19
CA SER A 99 12.25 -1.27 -2.22
C SER A 99 10.90 -1.00 -2.89
N LEU A 100 9.82 -1.26 -2.14
CA LEU A 100 8.48 -0.90 -2.59
C LEU A 100 8.35 0.61 -2.81
N GLU A 101 8.96 1.43 -1.94
CA GLU A 101 8.94 2.89 -2.08
C GLU A 101 9.55 3.38 -3.38
N TYR A 102 10.70 2.83 -3.79
CA TYR A 102 11.32 3.22 -5.05
C TYR A 102 10.40 2.90 -6.23
N LEU A 103 9.80 1.71 -6.24
CA LEU A 103 8.87 1.29 -7.29
C LEU A 103 7.63 2.18 -7.37
N LEU A 104 7.03 2.51 -6.22
CA LEU A 104 5.88 3.41 -6.17
C LEU A 104 6.22 4.76 -6.78
N ARG A 105 7.37 5.34 -6.40
CA ARG A 105 7.82 6.67 -6.82
C ARG A 105 8.19 6.75 -8.31
N THR A 106 8.64 5.65 -8.90
CA THR A 106 9.12 5.62 -10.29
C THR A 106 8.11 5.05 -11.28
N GLN A 107 7.21 4.12 -10.86
CA GLN A 107 6.35 3.35 -11.76
C GLN A 107 4.84 3.56 -11.59
N PHE A 108 4.40 4.02 -10.42
CA PHE A 108 2.97 4.09 -10.05
C PHE A 108 2.48 5.50 -9.72
N LEU A 109 3.34 6.50 -9.89
CA LEU A 109 2.94 7.90 -9.88
C LEU A 109 2.90 8.46 -11.32
N PRO A 110 2.03 9.45 -11.59
CA PRO A 110 2.10 10.23 -12.82
C PRO A 110 3.50 10.81 -13.07
N LYS A 111 3.89 10.96 -14.34
CA LYS A 111 5.23 11.41 -14.75
C LYS A 111 5.66 12.72 -14.08
N ASP A 112 4.72 13.65 -13.89
CA ASP A 112 4.96 14.96 -13.29
C ASP A 112 4.38 15.08 -11.87
N SER A 113 4.18 13.94 -11.19
CA SER A 113 3.63 13.95 -9.82
C SER A 113 4.55 14.72 -8.86
N PRO A 114 4.01 15.70 -8.11
CA PRO A 114 4.78 16.43 -7.09
C PRO A 114 5.14 15.54 -5.90
N TYR A 115 4.51 14.37 -5.76
CA TYR A 115 4.65 13.46 -4.63
C TYR A 115 5.80 12.45 -4.78
N LYS A 116 6.59 12.51 -5.87
CA LYS A 116 7.71 11.57 -6.11
C LYS A 116 8.73 11.49 -4.97
N ASN A 117 8.95 12.58 -4.26
CA ASN A 117 9.91 12.62 -3.15
C ASN A 117 9.29 12.25 -1.80
N THR A 118 7.96 12.23 -1.70
CA THR A 118 7.23 12.07 -0.43
C THR A 118 6.39 10.80 -0.39
N MET A 119 6.14 10.15 -1.52
CA MET A 119 5.30 8.96 -1.60
C MET A 119 5.89 7.81 -0.78
N GLN A 120 5.05 7.15 0.00
CA GLN A 120 5.42 6.03 0.85
C GLN A 120 4.33 4.96 0.79
N ALA A 121 4.71 3.69 0.92
CA ALA A 121 3.76 2.63 1.15
C ALA A 121 3.24 2.76 2.60
N THR A 122 2.05 3.35 2.77
CA THR A 122 1.42 3.45 4.09
C THR A 122 0.93 2.08 4.54
N SER A 123 0.66 1.92 5.84
CA SER A 123 0.15 0.66 6.38
C SER A 123 -1.07 0.17 5.60
N GLU A 124 -1.98 1.06 5.23
CA GLU A 124 -3.20 0.74 4.48
C GLU A 124 -2.90 0.24 3.06
N VAL A 125 -1.88 0.79 2.39
CA VAL A 125 -1.44 0.30 1.06
C VAL A 125 -0.84 -1.10 1.19
N VAL A 126 -0.06 -1.33 2.25
CA VAL A 126 0.50 -2.67 2.51
C VAL A 126 -0.60 -3.67 2.90
N ASP A 127 -1.59 -3.25 3.69
CA ASP A 127 -2.77 -4.06 4.01
C ASP A 127 -3.52 -4.44 2.74
N ALA A 128 -3.74 -3.48 1.83
CA ALA A 128 -4.40 -3.73 0.57
C ALA A 128 -3.62 -4.72 -0.32
N LEU A 129 -2.28 -4.63 -0.35
CA LEU A 129 -1.44 -5.60 -1.06
C LEU A 129 -1.58 -7.01 -0.46
N GLU A 130 -1.56 -7.14 0.87
CA GLU A 130 -1.71 -8.41 1.56
C GLU A 130 -3.12 -9.02 1.37
N GLN A 131 -4.16 -8.18 1.39
CA GLN A 131 -5.55 -8.58 1.15
C GLN A 131 -5.78 -9.17 -0.26
N THR A 132 -4.90 -8.89 -1.23
CA THR A 132 -4.98 -9.54 -2.55
C THR A 132 -4.69 -11.04 -2.50
N GLY A 133 -4.01 -11.52 -1.45
CA GLY A 133 -3.50 -12.89 -1.34
C GLY A 133 -2.28 -13.20 -2.23
N ILE A 134 -1.86 -12.26 -3.07
CA ILE A 134 -0.68 -12.39 -3.97
C ILE A 134 0.62 -12.04 -3.23
N PHE A 135 0.47 -11.29 -2.14
CA PHE A 135 1.56 -10.76 -1.36
C PHE A 135 1.40 -11.09 0.13
N ARG A 136 2.51 -11.17 0.85
CA ARG A 136 2.51 -11.42 2.30
C ARG A 136 3.53 -10.57 3.01
N ARG A 137 3.17 -10.01 4.17
CA ARG A 137 4.15 -9.31 5.02
C ARG A 137 5.19 -10.28 5.58
N SER A 138 6.42 -9.81 5.67
CA SER A 138 7.52 -10.57 6.26
C SER A 138 8.54 -9.63 6.90
N LYS A 139 9.55 -10.22 7.55
CA LYS A 139 10.79 -9.52 7.91
C LYS A 139 11.94 -10.24 7.23
N ARG A 140 12.77 -9.49 6.48
CA ARG A 140 13.90 -10.05 5.75
C ARG A 140 15.15 -9.21 5.89
N GLU A 141 16.29 -9.87 5.75
CA GLU A 141 17.57 -9.22 5.55
C GLU A 141 17.73 -8.87 4.08
N PHE A 142 18.15 -7.64 3.82
CA PHE A 142 18.43 -7.14 2.48
C PHE A 142 19.88 -6.63 2.45
N PRO A 143 20.60 -6.79 1.33
CA PRO A 143 21.93 -6.20 1.16
C PRO A 143 21.92 -4.70 1.51
N GLY A 144 22.90 -4.27 2.29
CA GLY A 144 23.06 -2.87 2.68
C GLY A 144 22.10 -2.36 3.79
N TYR A 145 21.27 -3.23 4.37
CA TYR A 145 20.60 -2.94 5.63
C TYR A 145 21.38 -3.57 6.78
N TYR A 146 21.49 -2.85 7.90
CA TYR A 146 22.23 -3.31 9.08
C TYR A 146 21.47 -4.35 9.91
N ARG A 147 20.17 -4.53 9.66
CA ARG A 147 19.27 -5.45 10.36
C ARG A 147 18.14 -5.91 9.44
N PRO A 148 17.44 -7.00 9.78
CA PRO A 148 16.18 -7.35 9.12
C PRO A 148 15.19 -6.19 9.16
N VAL A 149 14.54 -5.92 8.04
CA VAL A 149 13.50 -4.89 7.88
C VAL A 149 12.18 -5.50 7.45
N LEU A 150 11.09 -4.75 7.60
CA LEU A 150 9.80 -5.16 7.08
C LEU A 150 9.87 -5.28 5.56
N SER A 151 9.12 -6.22 5.02
CA SER A 151 9.07 -6.50 3.60
C SER A 151 7.71 -7.02 3.17
N ILE A 152 7.46 -6.91 1.87
CA ILE A 152 6.34 -7.57 1.21
C ILE A 152 6.93 -8.66 0.30
N ASP A 153 6.58 -9.90 0.60
CA ASP A 153 6.98 -11.06 -0.19
C ASP A 153 5.95 -11.27 -1.30
N TYR A 154 6.44 -11.50 -2.52
CA TYR A 154 5.62 -11.96 -3.63
C TYR A 154 5.43 -13.48 -3.52
N LEU A 155 4.20 -13.96 -3.69
CA LEU A 155 3.87 -15.38 -3.66
C LEU A 155 3.67 -15.89 -5.10
N PRO A 156 4.63 -16.64 -5.68
CA PRO A 156 4.63 -16.97 -7.11
C PRO A 156 3.39 -17.73 -7.58
N ASP A 157 2.96 -18.75 -6.83
CA ASP A 157 1.82 -19.59 -7.21
C ASP A 157 0.52 -18.77 -7.28
N GLN A 158 0.29 -17.92 -6.27
CA GLN A 158 -0.87 -17.02 -6.19
C GLN A 158 -0.82 -15.95 -7.27
N GLY A 159 0.37 -15.45 -7.61
CA GLY A 159 0.52 -14.52 -8.71
C GLY A 159 0.34 -15.17 -10.09
N ASP A 160 0.73 -16.43 -10.27
CA ASP A 160 0.43 -17.19 -11.48
C ASP A 160 -1.07 -17.45 -11.63
N GLU A 161 -1.75 -17.83 -10.54
CA GLU A 161 -3.22 -17.94 -10.49
C GLU A 161 -3.89 -16.61 -10.81
N PHE A 162 -3.43 -15.51 -10.19
CA PHE A 162 -3.92 -14.17 -10.49
C PHE A 162 -3.66 -13.77 -11.96
N MET A 163 -2.60 -14.22 -12.61
CA MET A 163 -2.36 -13.86 -14.01
C MET A 163 -3.05 -14.80 -15.00
N SER A 164 -3.58 -15.94 -14.54
CA SER A 164 -4.26 -16.92 -15.39
C SER A 164 -5.45 -16.29 -16.12
N GLY A 165 -5.50 -16.47 -17.45
CA GLY A 165 -6.55 -15.91 -18.31
C GLY A 165 -6.53 -14.39 -18.50
N ARG A 166 -5.62 -13.66 -17.84
CA ARG A 166 -5.52 -12.20 -17.94
C ARG A 166 -4.55 -11.79 -19.05
N LYS A 167 -4.84 -10.66 -19.69
CA LYS A 167 -3.96 -10.08 -20.71
C LYS A 167 -2.76 -9.42 -20.05
N LEU A 168 -1.56 -9.79 -20.49
CA LEU A 168 -0.32 -9.12 -20.08
C LEU A 168 -0.31 -7.66 -20.55
N PRO A 169 0.31 -6.75 -19.78
CA PRO A 169 0.44 -5.36 -20.18
C PRO A 169 1.29 -5.28 -21.45
N LEU A 170 0.73 -4.83 -22.57
CA LEU A 170 1.48 -4.67 -23.82
C LEU A 170 2.34 -3.39 -23.82
N PHE A 171 1.88 -2.36 -23.11
CA PHE A 171 2.50 -1.06 -22.97
C PHE A 171 2.73 -0.74 -21.49
N ASN A 172 3.66 0.17 -21.18
CA ASN A 172 4.01 0.57 -19.80
C ASN A 172 4.51 -0.59 -18.92
N LYS A 173 5.12 -1.63 -19.49
CA LYS A 173 5.78 -2.69 -18.70
C LYS A 173 6.86 -2.07 -17.81
N ILE A 174 6.97 -2.58 -16.59
CA ILE A 174 8.13 -2.28 -15.74
C ILE A 174 9.30 -3.12 -16.26
N ASP A 175 10.44 -2.48 -16.50
CA ASP A 175 11.65 -3.13 -16.99
C ASP A 175 12.18 -4.14 -15.96
N VAL A 176 12.58 -5.35 -16.38
CA VAL A 176 13.10 -6.39 -15.45
C VAL A 176 14.35 -5.93 -14.71
N HIS A 177 15.14 -5.06 -15.32
CA HIS A 177 16.35 -4.44 -14.79
C HIS A 177 16.07 -3.08 -14.14
N HIS A 178 14.81 -2.77 -13.79
CA HIS A 178 14.43 -1.49 -13.20
C HIS A 178 15.30 -1.06 -12.00
N TRP A 179 15.78 -2.02 -11.21
CA TRP A 179 16.63 -1.76 -10.05
C TRP A 179 18.13 -1.62 -10.37
N ILE A 180 18.56 -1.86 -11.60
CA ILE A 180 19.95 -1.73 -12.01
C ILE A 180 20.19 -0.26 -12.38
N PRO A 181 21.10 0.45 -11.69
CA PRO A 181 21.44 1.81 -12.08
C PRO A 181 21.98 1.79 -13.52
N VAL A 182 21.31 2.50 -14.42
CA VAL A 182 21.81 2.72 -15.77
C VAL A 182 23.06 3.59 -15.64
N LYS A 183 24.23 3.05 -15.98
CA LYS A 183 25.41 3.90 -16.17
C LYS A 183 25.10 4.81 -17.36
N GLU A 184 24.86 6.09 -17.11
CA GLU A 184 24.90 7.10 -18.15
C GLU A 184 26.28 7.01 -18.82
N ARG A 185 26.29 6.83 -20.15
CA ARG A 185 27.49 6.86 -20.98
C ARG A 185 27.78 8.28 -21.39
#